data_AF-A0A2V6JIX1-F1
#
_entry.id   AF-A0A2V6JIX1-F1
#
_cell.length_a   1.000
_cell.length_b   1.000
_cell.length_c   1.000
_cell.angle_alpha   90.00
_cell.angle_beta   90.00
_cell.angle_gamma   90.00
#
_symmetry.space_group_name_H-M   'P 1'
#
loop_
_entity.id
_entity.type
_entity.pdbx_description
1 polymer ?
#
loop_
_entity_poly.entity_id
_entity_poly.type
_entity_poly.pdbx_seq_one_letter_code
_entity_poly.pdbx_strand_id
1 'polypeptide(L)' 'FFEFIYRQWPEPRQQELAAKFTTPHFIPDLRNHSHARNLTRRLIERGFTDEQIEKILRGNWLRIFQQVL' A
#
# COMPACT_ATOMS: atom_id res chain seq x y z
N PHE A 1 12.13 -4.12 1.48
CA PHE A 1 12.93 -4.49 2.67
C PHE A 1 12.47 -5.81 3.28
N PHE A 2 11.23 -5.94 3.78
CA PHE A 2 10.73 -7.21 4.36
C PHE A 2 10.72 -8.41 3.39
N GLU A 3 10.30 -8.20 2.14
CA GLU A 3 10.29 -9.24 1.10
C GLU A 3 11.68 -9.86 0.87
N PHE A 4 12.74 -9.05 0.92
CA PHE A 4 14.12 -9.50 0.73
C PHE A 4 14.55 -10.47 1.84
N ILE A 5 14.24 -10.13 3.10
CA ILE A 5 14.54 -10.96 4.26
C ILE A 5 13.72 -12.25 4.22
N TYR A 6 12.43 -12.15 3.88
CA TYR A 6 11.51 -13.29 3.79
C TYR A 6 11.98 -14.34 2.78
N ARG A 7 12.44 -13.92 1.59
CA ARG A 7 12.94 -14.83 0.53
C ARG A 7 14.20 -15.61 0.93
N GLN A 8 14.97 -15.12 1.90
CA GLN A 8 16.18 -15.80 2.39
C GLN A 8 15.90 -16.83 3.48
N TRP A 9 14.65 -16.97 3.95
CA TRP A 9 14.32 -17.91 5.01
C TRP A 9 14.25 -19.35 4.50
N PRO A 10 14.53 -20.35 5.35
CA PRO A 10 14.24 -21.75 5.04
C PRO A 10 12.76 -21.96 4.74
N GLU A 11 12.46 -22.81 3.78
CA GLU A 11 11.10 -23.11 3.29
C GLU A 11 10.08 -23.44 4.40
N PRO A 12 10.42 -24.26 5.43
CA PRO A 12 9.50 -24.54 6.54
C PRO A 12 9.10 -23.29 7.32
N ARG A 13 10.03 -22.34 7.49
CA ARG A 13 9.80 -21.09 8.21
C ARG A 13 8.95 -20.11 7.39
N GLN A 14 9.11 -20.14 6.07
CA GLN A 14 8.24 -19.39 5.16
C GLN A 14 6.80 -19.92 5.22
N GLN A 15 6.62 -21.25 5.25
CA GLN A 15 5.30 -21.89 5.35
C GLN A 15 4.60 -21.60 6.69
N GLU A 16 5.32 -21.69 7.82
CA GLU A 16 4.76 -21.32 9.13
C GLU A 16 4.31 -19.86 9.18
N LEU A 17 5.09 -18.96 8.58
CA LEU A 17 4.72 -17.54 8.51
C LEU A 17 3.50 -17.36 7.61
N ALA A 18 3.51 -17.96 6.42
CA ALA A 18 2.39 -17.89 5.48
C ALA A 18 1.09 -18.46 6.05
N ALA A 19 1.16 -19.47 6.94
CA ALA A 19 -0.02 -20.02 7.62
C ALA A 19 -0.59 -19.09 8.70
N LYS A 20 0.23 -18.21 9.29
CA LYS A 20 -0.19 -17.27 10.35
C LYS A 20 -0.77 -15.97 9.80
N PHE A 21 -0.51 -15.65 8.54
CA PHE A 21 -1.00 -14.44 7.89
C PHE A 21 -1.96 -14.80 6.76
N THR A 22 -2.97 -13.96 6.53
CA THR A 22 -3.69 -14.00 5.25
C THR A 22 -2.68 -13.79 4.12
N THR A 23 -2.80 -14.58 3.05
CA THR A 23 -1.97 -14.43 1.85
C THR A 23 -1.91 -12.95 1.46
N PRO A 24 -0.75 -12.29 1.58
CA PRO A 24 -0.65 -10.87 1.35
C PRO A 24 -0.99 -10.57 -0.11
N HIS A 25 -2.05 -9.81 -0.33
CA HIS A 25 -2.41 -9.35 -1.66
C HIS A 25 -1.57 -8.13 -2.02
N PHE A 26 -0.45 -8.37 -2.69
CA PHE A 26 0.36 -7.29 -3.23
C PHE A 26 -0.23 -6.78 -4.53
N ILE A 27 -0.66 -5.53 -4.53
CA ILE A 27 -1.12 -4.87 -5.75
C ILE A 27 0.11 -4.70 -6.67
N PRO A 28 0.06 -5.22 -7.92
CA PRO A 28 1.10 -4.97 -8.90
C PRO A 28 1.35 -3.47 -9.04
N ASP A 29 2.61 -3.08 -9.21
CA ASP A 29 3.01 -1.67 -9.31
C ASP A 29 2.70 -0.82 -8.07
N LEU A 30 2.42 -1.40 -6.89
CA LEU A 30 2.27 -0.67 -5.63
C LEU A 30 2.90 -1.45 -4.45
N ARG A 31 4.15 -1.87 -4.62
CA ARG A 31 4.86 -2.74 -3.67
C ARG A 31 5.72 -1.99 -2.66
N ASN A 32 6.08 -0.74 -2.95
CA ASN A 32 6.93 0.08 -2.10
C ASN A 32 6.65 1.58 -2.34
N HIS A 33 7.23 2.45 -1.51
CA HIS A 33 6.96 3.88 -1.55
C HIS A 33 7.39 4.58 -2.84
N SER A 34 8.39 4.07 -3.57
CA SER A 34 8.79 4.67 -4.85
C SER A 34 7.69 4.52 -5.91
N HIS A 35 6.79 3.56 -5.71
CA HIS A 35 5.62 3.33 -6.57
C HIS A 35 4.42 4.23 -6.24
N ALA A 36 4.51 5.14 -5.27
CA ALA A 36 3.38 5.97 -4.84
C ALA A 36 2.71 6.71 -6.02
N ARG A 37 3.50 7.15 -7.01
CA ARG A 37 3.00 7.82 -8.23
C ARG A 37 2.06 6.94 -9.07
N ASN A 38 2.18 5.62 -8.98
CA ASN A 38 1.32 4.69 -9.70
C ASN A 38 -0.12 4.73 -9.17
N LEU A 39 -0.32 5.00 -7.88
CA LEU A 39 -1.65 5.20 -7.30
C LEU A 39 -2.36 6.38 -7.95
N THR A 40 -1.71 7.54 -8.00
CA THR A 40 -2.26 8.76 -8.64
C THR A 40 -2.63 8.50 -10.10
N ARG A 41 -1.74 7.84 -10.86
CA ARG A 41 -2.01 7.48 -12.27
C ARG A 41 -3.28 6.63 -12.40
N ARG A 42 -3.42 5.60 -11.56
CA ARG A 42 -4.57 4.68 -11.57
C ARG A 42 -5.88 5.35 -11.15
N LEU A 43 -5.84 6.41 -10.34
CA LEU A 43 -7.01 7.22 -9.98
C LEU A 43 -7.45 8.10 -11.15
N ILE A 44 -6.50 8.73 -11.85
CA ILE A 44 -6.78 9.51 -13.07
C ILE A 44 -7.41 8.61 -14.14
N GLU A 45 -6.83 7.44 -14.39
CA GLU A 45 -7.39 6.44 -15.34
C GLU A 45 -8.83 6.03 -15.01
N ARG A 46 -9.23 6.12 -13.74
CA ARG A 46 -10.58 5.80 -13.25
C ARG A 46 -11.53 7.00 -13.26
N GLY A 47 -11.09 8.17 -13.74
CA GLY A 47 -11.92 9.36 -13.88
C GLY A 47 -12.09 10.17 -12.60
N PHE A 48 -11.22 9.99 -11.60
CA PHE A 48 -11.22 10.86 -10.41
C PHE A 48 -10.72 12.25 -10.78
N THR A 49 -11.38 13.29 -10.24
CA THR A 49 -10.92 14.68 -10.41
C THR A 49 -9.73 14.98 -9.50
N ASP A 50 -8.99 16.03 -9.83
CA ASP A 50 -7.84 16.46 -9.04
C ASP A 50 -8.22 16.76 -7.58
N GLU A 51 -9.39 17.34 -7.33
CA GLU A 51 -9.91 17.61 -5.99
C GLU A 51 -10.23 16.32 -5.22
N GLN A 52 -10.74 15.29 -5.91
CA GLN A 52 -11.00 13.99 -5.28
C GLN A 52 -9.70 13.27 -4.94
N ILE A 53 -8.73 13.30 -5.87
CA ILE A 53 -7.40 12.71 -5.67
C ILE A 53 -6.68 13.40 -4.51
N GLU A 54 -6.74 14.74 -4.44
CA GLU A 54 -6.20 15.54 -3.35
C GLU A 54 -6.71 15.06 -1.97
N LYS A 55 -8.03 14.89 -1.87
CA LYS A 55 -8.68 14.44 -0.64
C LYS A 55 -8.25 13.03 -0.25
N ILE A 56 -8.15 12.12 -1.22
CA ILE A 56 -7.71 10.74 -1.00
C ILE A 56 -6.26 10.70 -0.51
N LEU A 57 -5.37 11.47 -1.14
CA LEU A 57 -3.94 11.42 -0.84
C LEU A 57 -3.58 12.12 0.46
N ARG A 58 -4.28 13.22 0.83
CA ARG A 58 -3.93 13.99 2.04
C ARG A 58 -5.10 14.70 2.72
N GLY A 59 -6.04 15.30 1.97
CA GLY A 59 -7.00 16.24 2.54
C GLY A 59 -7.89 15.62 3.61
N ASN A 60 -8.33 14.37 3.40
CA ASN A 60 -9.13 13.64 4.37
C ASN A 60 -8.35 13.27 5.63
N TRP A 61 -7.07 12.91 5.48
CA TRP A 61 -6.19 12.59 6.62
C TRP A 61 -5.94 13.81 7.49
N LEU A 62 -5.58 14.94 6.88
CA LEU A 62 -5.35 16.19 7.61
C LEU A 62 -6.60 16.63 8.40
N ARG A 63 -7.78 16.51 7.78
CA ARG A 63 -9.05 16.79 8.46
C ARG A 63 -9.25 15.90 9.70
N ILE A 64 -8.95 14.61 9.60
CA ILE A 64 -9.08 13.68 10.75
C ILE A 64 -8.02 13.99 11.81
N PHE A 65 -6.78 14.25 11.42
CA PHE A 65 -5.71 14.58 12.36
C PHE A 65 -6.03 15.83 13.18
N GLN A 66 -6.62 16.85 12.57
CA GLN A 66 -7.10 18.04 13.28
C GLN A 66 -8.22 17.76 14.30
N GLN A 67 -8.92 16.62 14.20
CA GLN A 67 -10.00 16.25 15.11
C GLN A 67 -9.52 15.37 16.28
N VAL A 68 -8.42 14.65 16.10
CA VAL A 68 -7.98 13.61 17.05
C VAL A 68 -6.64 13.92 17.74
N LEU A 69 -5.89 14.90 17.25
CA LEU A 69 -4.64 15.40 17.84
C LEU A 69 -4.85 16.80 18.41
#